data_AF-A0A9N8RVF9-F1
#
_entry.id   AF-A0A9N8RVF9-F1
#
_cell.length_a   1.000
_cell.length_b   1.000
_cell.length_c   1.000
_cell.angle_alpha   90.00
_cell.angle_beta   90.00
_cell.angle_gamma   90.00
#
_symmetry.space_group_name_H-M   'P 1'
#
loop_
_entity.id
_entity.type
_entity.pdbx_description
1 polymer ?
#
loop_
_entity_poly.entity_id
_entity_poly.type
_entity_poly.pdbx_seq_one_letter_code
_entity_poly.pdbx_strand_id
1 'polypeptide(L)'
;MSIKLPDFLSWPAFNGLRTRMRASLAAPFAERIEYREIELSIEELLQTRGIDVDSDEIEVLDDGTLGYKGRRVLVYIRDVNVMGNREHMPRYHFAFCATLSEMHKKNRGGRYVVASRDSGLFEVNLISATVEPKEVRLNVCQNCLKHISWNGFGYHLQKPTRLELVKGFALPDFFEKYPRDLLSVKPKHSSTDAPVNTYTPDWERISSTVRRVRRYRCEGCALDLSGNPRFLHVHHRNGQKNDNRDSNLAALCIACHASEPLHGHMQQLPDFTEFSQLYGKRG
;
A
#
# COMPACT_ATOMS: atom_id res chain seq x y z
N MET A 1 1.91 -42.65 -6.29
CA MET A 1 0.45 -42.45 -6.46
C MET A 1 0.12 -41.05 -5.96
N SER A 2 -0.37 -40.14 -6.82
CA SER A 2 -0.80 -38.81 -6.34
C SER A 2 -2.15 -38.96 -5.66
N ILE A 3 -2.24 -38.58 -4.39
CA ILE A 3 -3.52 -38.48 -3.70
C ILE A 3 -4.19 -37.21 -4.22
N LYS A 4 -5.26 -37.34 -5.00
CA LYS A 4 -6.16 -36.21 -5.30
C LYS A 4 -7.07 -36.02 -4.09
N LEU A 5 -7.17 -34.78 -3.62
CA LEU A 5 -8.12 -34.43 -2.57
C LEU A 5 -9.55 -34.65 -3.07
N PRO A 6 -10.46 -35.16 -2.22
CA PRO A 6 -11.85 -35.31 -2.58
C PRO A 6 -12.51 -33.95 -2.78
N ASP A 7 -13.30 -33.84 -3.84
CA ASP A 7 -14.16 -32.68 -4.07
C ASP A 7 -15.41 -32.79 -3.19
N PHE A 8 -15.45 -31.98 -2.13
CA PHE A 8 -16.56 -31.96 -1.18
C PHE A 8 -17.83 -31.31 -1.75
N LEU A 9 -17.74 -30.60 -2.90
CA LEU A 9 -18.92 -30.06 -3.58
C LEU A 9 -19.76 -31.19 -4.20
N SER A 10 -19.11 -32.25 -4.67
CA SER A 10 -19.77 -33.43 -5.23
C SER A 10 -19.99 -34.57 -4.23
N TRP A 11 -19.51 -34.47 -2.99
CA TRP A 11 -19.63 -35.55 -1.99
C TRP A 11 -21.05 -35.65 -1.38
N PRO A 12 -21.79 -36.77 -1.59
CA PRO A 12 -23.17 -36.89 -1.11
C PRO A 12 -23.36 -36.80 0.41
N ALA A 13 -22.46 -37.39 1.21
CA ALA A 13 -22.57 -37.40 2.66
C ALA A 13 -22.50 -35.98 3.25
N PHE A 14 -21.59 -35.16 2.72
CA PHE A 14 -21.39 -33.78 3.16
C PHE A 14 -22.57 -32.88 2.76
N ASN A 15 -23.06 -33.03 1.52
CA ASN A 15 -24.25 -32.29 1.06
C ASN A 15 -25.52 -32.69 1.80
N GLY A 16 -25.68 -33.96 2.17
CA GLY A 16 -26.78 -34.42 3.02
C GLY A 16 -26.74 -33.77 4.41
N LEU A 17 -25.55 -33.70 5.03
CA LEU A 17 -25.37 -33.01 6.31
C LEU A 17 -25.68 -31.51 6.20
N ARG A 18 -25.14 -30.83 5.18
CA ARG A 18 -25.37 -29.41 4.90
C ARG A 18 -26.87 -29.08 4.78
N THR A 19 -27.62 -29.93 4.08
CA THR A 19 -29.08 -29.78 3.92
C THR A 19 -29.80 -29.93 5.26
N ARG A 20 -29.44 -30.93 6.08
CA ARG A 20 -30.03 -31.12 7.42
C ARG A 20 -29.75 -29.94 8.36
N MET A 21 -28.57 -29.35 8.24
CA MET A 21 -28.18 -28.16 9.00
C MET A 21 -28.82 -26.87 8.50
N ARG A 22 -29.59 -26.91 7.39
CA ARG A 22 -30.10 -25.72 6.68
C ARG A 22 -28.99 -24.71 6.35
N ALA A 23 -27.78 -25.21 6.13
CA ALA A 23 -26.61 -24.40 5.82
C ALA A 23 -26.54 -24.18 4.31
N SER A 24 -26.80 -22.96 3.86
CA SER A 24 -26.55 -22.54 2.47
C SER A 24 -25.06 -22.72 2.12
N LEU A 25 -24.75 -22.95 0.84
CA LEU A 25 -23.37 -22.73 0.40
C LEU A 25 -23.04 -21.25 0.62
N ALA A 26 -21.97 -20.97 1.34
CA ALA A 26 -21.45 -19.61 1.41
C ALA A 26 -21.15 -19.14 -0.02
N ALA A 27 -21.46 -17.88 -0.31
CA ALA A 27 -20.91 -17.25 -1.51
C ALA A 27 -19.38 -17.42 -1.46
N PRO A 28 -18.71 -17.64 -2.60
CA PRO A 28 -17.27 -17.65 -2.64
C PRO A 28 -16.75 -16.41 -1.91
N PHE A 29 -15.91 -16.61 -0.90
CA PHE A 29 -15.17 -15.53 -0.26
C PHE A 29 -14.10 -15.07 -1.25
N ALA A 30 -14.55 -14.35 -2.28
CA ALA A 30 -13.70 -13.55 -3.12
C ALA A 30 -13.73 -12.14 -2.54
N GLU A 31 -13.07 -11.95 -1.41
CA GLU A 31 -12.36 -10.67 -1.32
C GLU A 31 -11.38 -10.72 -2.49
N ARG A 32 -11.70 -9.99 -3.56
CA ARG A 32 -10.70 -9.64 -4.56
C ARG A 32 -9.68 -8.77 -3.84
N ILE A 33 -8.75 -9.42 -3.16
CA ILE A 33 -7.49 -8.78 -2.87
C ILE A 33 -6.80 -8.72 -4.22
N GLU A 34 -6.96 -7.58 -4.90
CA GLU A 34 -6.20 -7.26 -6.09
C GLU A 34 -4.74 -7.10 -5.67
N TYR A 35 -4.00 -8.20 -5.69
CA TYR A 35 -2.57 -8.16 -5.60
C TYR A 35 -2.05 -7.53 -6.89
N ARG A 36 -1.63 -6.27 -6.81
CA ARG A 36 -0.91 -5.63 -7.92
C ARG A 36 0.53 -6.10 -7.87
N GLU A 37 0.87 -6.99 -8.79
CA GLU A 37 2.25 -7.42 -9.00
C GLU A 37 3.08 -6.20 -9.44
N ILE A 38 4.09 -5.86 -8.66
CA ILE A 38 5.07 -4.84 -9.03
C ILE A 38 6.14 -5.57 -9.85
N GLU A 39 6.02 -5.52 -11.18
CA GLU A 39 7.11 -5.97 -12.05
C GLU A 39 8.29 -4.99 -11.90
N LEU A 40 9.43 -5.48 -11.39
CA LEU A 40 10.65 -4.67 -11.19
C LEU A 40 11.13 -3.97 -12.48
N SER A 41 10.85 -4.55 -13.65
CA SER A 41 11.14 -3.95 -14.96
C SER A 41 10.36 -2.65 -15.22
N ILE A 42 9.19 -2.47 -14.61
CA ILE A 42 8.35 -1.29 -14.77
C ILE A 42 8.98 -0.08 -14.09
N GLU A 43 9.61 -0.27 -12.93
CA GLU A 43 10.28 0.83 -12.21
C GLU A 43 11.42 1.42 -13.02
N GLU A 44 12.28 0.57 -13.59
CA GLU A 44 13.37 0.99 -14.46
C GLU A 44 12.86 1.69 -15.72
N LEU A 45 11.74 1.24 -16.31
CA LEU A 45 11.14 1.90 -17.48
C LEU A 45 10.46 3.23 -17.13
N LEU A 46 9.85 3.34 -15.94
CA LEU A 46 9.22 4.59 -15.48
C LEU A 46 10.26 5.66 -15.11
N GLN A 47 11.42 5.27 -14.58
CA GLN A 47 12.59 6.14 -14.37
C GLN A 47 13.40 6.32 -15.66
N THR A 48 13.15 5.43 -16.61
CA THR A 48 13.51 5.26 -18.01
C THR A 48 12.83 6.09 -19.09
N ARG A 49 12.82 5.55 -20.31
CA ARG A 49 12.09 6.07 -21.47
C ARG A 49 10.57 6.30 -21.25
N GLY A 50 10.00 5.84 -20.14
CA GLY A 50 8.57 5.82 -19.89
C GLY A 50 7.91 4.57 -20.47
N ILE A 51 6.62 4.42 -20.24
CA ILE A 51 5.81 3.28 -20.68
C ILE A 51 4.65 3.81 -21.49
N ASP A 52 4.48 3.31 -22.71
CA ASP A 52 3.24 3.50 -23.46
C ASP A 52 2.13 2.75 -22.74
N VAL A 53 1.11 3.47 -22.29
CA VAL A 53 -0.05 2.87 -21.62
C VAL A 53 -1.31 3.37 -22.30
N ASP A 54 -2.35 2.54 -22.26
CA ASP A 54 -3.68 3.00 -22.61
C ASP A 54 -4.19 3.97 -21.53
N SER A 55 -4.99 4.95 -21.96
CA SER A 55 -5.53 5.96 -21.04
C SER A 55 -6.34 5.36 -19.89
N ASP A 56 -6.89 4.17 -20.12
CA ASP A 56 -7.80 3.47 -19.22
C ASP A 56 -7.04 2.77 -18.08
N GLU A 57 -5.71 2.61 -18.21
CA GLU A 57 -4.84 2.06 -17.16
C GLU A 57 -4.37 3.11 -16.15
N ILE A 58 -4.60 4.40 -16.44
CA ILE A 58 -4.20 5.51 -15.57
C ILE A 58 -5.32 5.79 -14.57
N GLU A 59 -4.99 5.67 -13.30
CA GLU A 59 -5.91 5.93 -12.20
C GLU A 59 -5.89 7.41 -11.80
N VAL A 60 -7.06 7.94 -11.46
CA VAL A 60 -7.17 9.26 -10.83
C VAL A 60 -7.27 9.05 -9.32
N LEU A 61 -6.31 9.57 -8.59
CA LEU A 61 -6.22 9.46 -7.13
C LEU A 61 -7.16 10.47 -6.45
N ASP A 62 -7.47 10.24 -5.17
CA ASP A 62 -8.40 11.10 -4.39
C ASP A 62 -7.94 12.57 -4.29
N ASP A 63 -6.63 12.82 -4.39
CA ASP A 63 -6.04 14.15 -4.40
C ASP A 63 -6.00 14.82 -5.79
N GLY A 64 -6.60 14.18 -6.79
CA GLY A 64 -6.66 14.63 -8.18
C GLY A 64 -5.40 14.33 -9.02
N THR A 65 -4.37 13.71 -8.43
CA THR A 65 -3.15 13.31 -9.15
C THR A 65 -3.31 11.97 -9.89
N LEU A 66 -2.33 11.59 -10.70
CA LEU A 66 -2.37 10.37 -11.53
C LEU A 66 -1.61 9.21 -10.87
N GLY A 67 -2.21 8.02 -10.91
CA GLY A 67 -1.62 6.77 -10.46
C GLY A 67 -1.49 5.76 -11.60
N TYR A 68 -0.47 4.92 -11.53
CA TYR A 68 -0.31 3.75 -12.39
C TYR A 68 0.42 2.66 -11.60
N LYS A 69 -0.15 1.44 -11.56
CA LYS A 69 0.39 0.26 -10.85
C LYS A 69 0.91 0.58 -9.43
N GLY A 70 0.08 1.25 -8.61
CA GLY A 70 0.40 1.56 -7.21
C GLY A 70 1.43 2.68 -7.00
N ARG A 71 1.77 3.43 -8.06
CA ARG A 71 2.70 4.57 -8.00
C ARG A 71 2.06 5.82 -8.55
N ARG A 72 2.40 6.97 -7.97
CA ARG A 72 2.07 8.28 -8.54
C ARG A 72 2.97 8.56 -9.74
N VAL A 73 2.37 8.98 -10.84
CA VAL A 73 3.04 9.10 -12.13
C VAL A 73 2.75 10.42 -12.84
N LEU A 74 3.55 10.68 -13.87
CA LEU A 74 3.43 11.77 -14.81
C LEU A 74 3.05 11.20 -16.17
N VAL A 75 2.30 11.95 -16.97
CA VAL A 75 2.00 11.61 -18.36
C VAL A 75 2.40 12.73 -19.30
N TYR A 76 2.96 12.37 -20.45
CA TYR A 76 3.33 13.33 -21.49
C TYR A 76 3.21 12.68 -22.88
N ILE A 77 3.23 13.50 -23.93
CA ILE A 77 3.24 12.99 -25.31
C ILE A 77 4.69 12.80 -25.73
N ARG A 78 5.09 11.55 -26.03
CA ARG A 78 6.46 11.22 -26.46
C ARG A 78 6.72 11.64 -27.90
N ASP A 79 5.74 11.42 -28.79
CA ASP A 79 5.92 11.58 -30.23
C ASP A 79 5.48 12.99 -30.69
N VAL A 80 6.44 13.79 -31.15
CA VAL A 80 6.26 15.20 -31.50
C VAL A 80 6.53 15.41 -32.98
N ASN A 81 5.48 15.78 -33.74
CA ASN A 81 5.63 16.12 -35.14
C ASN A 81 6.24 17.52 -35.29
N VAL A 82 7.39 17.63 -35.95
CA VAL A 82 8.08 18.89 -36.22
C VAL A 82 7.57 19.45 -37.55
N MET A 83 6.80 20.54 -37.51
CA MET A 83 6.27 21.21 -38.70
C MET A 83 6.93 22.58 -38.87
N GLY A 84 7.70 22.77 -39.95
CA GLY A 84 8.46 24.00 -40.22
C GLY A 84 9.57 24.26 -39.20
N ASN A 85 9.95 25.54 -39.01
CA ASN A 85 11.04 25.94 -38.10
C ASN A 85 10.62 26.09 -36.62
N ARG A 86 9.47 25.54 -36.20
CA ARG A 86 8.96 25.67 -34.82
C ARG A 86 8.84 24.32 -34.13
N GLU A 87 9.73 24.07 -33.18
CA GLU A 87 9.62 22.95 -32.24
C GLU A 87 8.64 23.32 -31.11
N HIS A 88 7.39 22.88 -31.22
CA HIS A 88 6.42 23.01 -30.13
C HIS A 88 6.51 21.80 -29.20
N MET A 89 7.26 21.94 -28.11
CA MET A 89 7.39 20.89 -27.12
C MET A 89 6.09 20.69 -26.30
N PRO A 90 5.73 19.43 -25.99
CA PRO A 90 4.58 19.12 -25.16
C PRO A 90 4.80 19.57 -23.71
N ARG A 91 3.74 19.44 -22.91
CA ARG A 91 3.81 19.63 -21.47
C ARG A 91 3.55 18.28 -20.82
N TYR A 92 4.12 18.07 -19.64
CA TYR A 92 3.76 16.90 -18.83
C TYR A 92 2.62 17.25 -17.87
N HIS A 93 1.92 16.20 -17.43
CA HIS A 93 0.75 16.26 -16.59
C HIS A 93 0.92 15.31 -15.42
N PHE A 94 0.56 15.74 -14.21
CA PHE A 94 0.60 14.92 -12.99
C PHE A 94 -0.80 14.72 -12.37
N ALA A 95 -1.81 15.35 -12.96
CA ALA A 95 -3.19 15.39 -12.48
C ALA A 95 -4.16 15.30 -13.66
N PHE A 96 -5.35 14.75 -13.41
CA PHE A 96 -6.41 14.59 -14.43
C PHE A 96 -7.10 15.93 -14.75
N CYS A 97 -6.30 16.84 -15.31
CA CYS A 97 -6.69 18.22 -15.52
C CYS A 97 -7.61 18.39 -16.74
N ALA A 98 -8.13 19.61 -16.92
CA ALA A 98 -9.03 19.93 -18.04
C ALA A 98 -8.48 19.51 -19.42
N THR A 99 -7.15 19.60 -19.63
CA THR A 99 -6.53 19.15 -20.89
C THR A 99 -6.61 17.64 -21.08
N LEU A 100 -6.32 16.84 -20.05
CA LEU A 100 -6.42 15.38 -20.16
C LEU A 100 -7.88 14.95 -20.32
N SER A 101 -8.79 15.57 -19.58
CA SER A 101 -10.24 15.34 -19.74
C SER A 101 -10.71 15.62 -21.18
N GLU A 102 -10.24 16.71 -21.79
CA GLU A 102 -10.57 17.03 -23.19
C GLU A 102 -9.95 16.03 -24.17
N MET A 103 -8.70 15.63 -23.97
CA MET A 103 -8.03 14.64 -24.83
C MET A 103 -8.69 13.27 -24.75
N HIS A 104 -9.11 12.86 -23.56
CA HIS A 104 -9.88 11.63 -23.34
C HIS A 104 -11.22 11.68 -24.09
N LYS A 105 -12.00 12.77 -23.93
CA LYS A 105 -13.28 12.95 -24.64
C LYS A 105 -13.15 12.93 -26.17
N LYS A 106 -11.98 13.32 -26.68
CA LYS A 106 -11.68 13.33 -28.12
C LYS A 106 -11.11 11.99 -28.63
N ASN A 107 -11.01 10.95 -27.80
CA ASN A 107 -10.35 9.68 -28.12
C ASN A 107 -8.89 9.87 -28.59
N ARG A 108 -8.19 10.81 -27.95
CA ARG A 108 -6.79 11.16 -28.24
C ARG A 108 -5.83 10.79 -27.10
N GLY A 109 -6.30 9.97 -26.16
CA GLY A 109 -5.59 9.52 -24.96
C GLY A 109 -4.46 8.52 -25.22
N GLY A 110 -4.56 7.66 -26.23
CA GLY A 110 -3.55 6.64 -26.55
C GLY A 110 -2.20 7.15 -27.11
N ARG A 111 -1.90 8.45 -26.94
CA ARG A 111 -0.62 9.07 -27.34
C ARG A 111 0.22 9.50 -26.13
N TYR A 112 -0.28 9.23 -24.93
CA TYR A 112 0.38 9.58 -23.70
C TYR A 112 1.23 8.41 -23.22
N VAL A 113 2.41 8.72 -22.72
CA VAL A 113 3.30 7.78 -22.06
C VAL A 113 3.40 8.14 -20.59
N VAL A 114 3.51 7.13 -19.74
CA VAL A 114 3.66 7.28 -18.29
C VAL A 114 5.14 7.29 -17.91
N ALA A 115 5.51 8.18 -17.00
CA ALA A 115 6.84 8.27 -16.41
C ALA A 115 6.75 8.61 -14.91
N SER A 116 7.80 8.30 -14.13
CA SER A 116 7.90 8.67 -12.71
C SER A 116 9.21 9.38 -12.36
N ARG A 117 9.94 9.86 -13.38
CA ARG A 117 11.18 10.65 -13.24
C ARG A 117 10.93 11.95 -12.48
N ASP A 118 11.92 12.42 -11.73
CA ASP A 118 11.93 13.74 -11.08
C ASP A 118 12.95 14.74 -11.65
N SER A 119 13.80 14.32 -12.60
CA SER A 119 14.78 15.20 -13.24
C SER A 119 14.14 16.35 -14.04
N GLY A 120 12.90 16.15 -14.50
CA GLY A 120 12.20 17.03 -15.44
C GLY A 120 12.69 16.91 -16.88
N LEU A 121 13.56 15.92 -17.16
CA LEU A 121 14.04 15.56 -18.48
C LEU A 121 13.24 14.35 -18.99
N PHE A 122 12.73 14.46 -20.21
CA PHE A 122 11.88 13.47 -20.84
C PHE A 122 12.41 13.13 -22.23
N GLU A 123 12.37 11.85 -22.57
CA GLU A 123 12.69 11.38 -23.91
C GLU A 123 11.51 11.68 -24.84
N VAL A 124 11.75 12.42 -25.92
CA VAL A 124 10.73 12.68 -26.95
C VAL A 124 11.25 12.22 -28.31
N ASN A 125 10.36 11.70 -29.14
CA ASN A 125 10.65 11.35 -30.53
C ASN A 125 10.26 12.53 -31.42
N LEU A 126 11.25 13.23 -31.98
CA LEU A 126 11.02 14.27 -32.98
C LEU A 126 10.79 13.61 -34.33
N ILE A 127 9.58 13.76 -34.86
CA ILE A 127 9.15 13.16 -36.12
C ILE A 127 9.17 14.23 -37.20
N SER A 128 10.10 14.09 -38.14
CA SER A 128 10.20 14.92 -39.35
C SER A 128 10.27 14.00 -40.59
N ALA A 129 11.34 14.08 -41.40
CA ALA A 129 11.67 13.06 -42.40
C ALA A 129 12.25 11.78 -41.76
N THR A 130 12.84 11.93 -40.58
CA THR A 130 13.37 10.84 -39.75
C THR A 130 12.79 10.94 -38.34
N VAL A 131 12.89 9.86 -37.57
CA VAL A 131 12.56 9.84 -36.14
C VAL A 131 13.85 10.01 -35.34
N GLU A 132 13.95 11.11 -34.59
CA GLU A 132 15.11 11.41 -33.75
C GLU A 132 14.70 11.43 -32.26
N PRO A 133 15.15 10.47 -31.44
CA PRO A 133 14.93 10.52 -30.00
C PRO A 133 15.83 11.59 -29.37
N LYS A 134 15.25 12.44 -28.52
CA LYS A 134 15.94 13.54 -27.86
C LYS A 134 15.47 13.68 -26.41
N GLU A 135 16.41 13.86 -25.50
CA GLU A 135 16.08 14.18 -24.12
C GLU A 135 15.88 15.70 -23.98
N VAL A 136 14.69 16.11 -23.51
CA VAL A 136 14.29 17.52 -23.41
C VAL A 136 13.66 17.83 -22.06
N ARG A 137 13.87 19.06 -21.58
CA ARG A 137 13.17 19.57 -20.41
C ARG A 137 11.76 20.02 -20.80
N LEU A 138 10.75 19.29 -20.37
CA LEU A 138 9.35 19.67 -20.59
C LEU A 138 8.84 20.55 -19.45
N ASN A 139 7.93 21.47 -19.78
CA ASN A 139 7.26 22.29 -18.78
C ASN A 139 6.02 21.58 -18.23
N VAL A 140 5.69 21.88 -16.97
CA VAL A 140 4.46 21.42 -16.34
C VAL A 140 3.23 22.04 -16.99
N CYS A 141 2.14 21.28 -17.09
CA CYS A 141 0.87 21.79 -17.56
C CYS A 141 0.23 22.76 -16.55
N GLN A 142 -0.09 24.00 -16.99
CA GLN A 142 -0.78 25.00 -16.17
C GLN A 142 -2.16 24.53 -15.66
N ASN A 143 -2.86 23.69 -16.43
CA ASN A 143 -4.13 23.12 -15.98
C ASN A 143 -3.93 22.13 -14.83
N CYS A 144 -2.81 21.41 -14.77
CA CYS A 144 -2.48 20.55 -13.62
C CYS A 144 -2.17 21.40 -12.38
N LEU A 145 -1.36 22.47 -12.52
CA LEU A 145 -1.09 23.40 -11.43
C LEU A 145 -2.37 24.01 -10.85
N LYS A 146 -3.29 24.45 -11.72
CA LYS A 146 -4.60 24.95 -11.32
C LYS A 146 -5.43 23.89 -10.61
N HIS A 147 -5.44 22.65 -11.13
CA HIS A 147 -6.32 21.59 -10.63
C HIS A 147 -6.09 21.31 -9.13
N ILE A 148 -4.82 21.30 -8.71
CA ILE A 148 -4.44 21.08 -7.31
C ILE A 148 -4.14 22.38 -6.54
N SER A 149 -4.41 23.54 -7.15
CA SER A 149 -4.08 24.87 -6.59
C SER A 149 -2.62 24.99 -6.12
N TRP A 150 -1.67 24.46 -6.89
CA TRP A 150 -0.25 24.42 -6.52
C TRP A 150 0.30 25.83 -6.29
N ASN A 151 0.79 26.12 -5.10
CA ASN A 151 1.30 27.45 -4.70
C ASN A 151 0.35 28.60 -5.07
N GLY A 152 -0.97 28.37 -4.93
CA GLY A 152 -1.99 29.37 -5.27
C GLY A 152 -2.19 29.60 -6.77
N PHE A 153 -1.65 28.73 -7.63
CA PHE A 153 -1.76 28.88 -9.08
C PHE A 153 -3.23 28.93 -9.52
N GLY A 154 -3.58 29.99 -10.24
CA GLY A 154 -4.89 30.14 -10.87
C GLY A 154 -4.86 31.08 -12.06
N TYR A 155 -5.87 30.98 -12.93
CA TYR A 155 -5.98 31.86 -14.11
C TYR A 155 -6.38 33.30 -13.80
N HIS A 156 -6.72 33.60 -12.54
CA HIS A 156 -6.87 34.96 -12.05
C HIS A 156 -5.52 35.70 -11.94
N LEU A 157 -4.41 34.95 -11.86
CA LEU A 157 -3.06 35.52 -11.83
C LEU A 157 -2.63 36.04 -13.22
N GLN A 158 -1.86 37.12 -13.22
CA GLN A 158 -1.30 37.67 -14.44
C GLN A 158 -0.37 36.67 -15.15
N LYS A 159 -0.29 36.78 -16.48
CA LYS A 159 0.51 35.85 -17.31
C LYS A 159 1.99 35.77 -16.87
N PRO A 160 2.70 36.86 -16.55
CA PRO A 160 4.10 36.78 -16.11
C PRO A 160 4.25 35.93 -14.85
N THR A 161 3.43 36.18 -13.82
CA THR A 161 3.42 35.41 -12.57
C THR A 161 3.15 33.92 -12.81
N ARG A 162 2.21 33.59 -13.71
CA ARG A 162 1.95 32.18 -14.08
C ARG A 162 3.16 31.51 -14.75
N LEU A 163 3.90 32.24 -15.59
CA LEU A 163 5.10 31.72 -16.24
C LEU A 163 6.24 31.51 -15.24
N GLU A 164 6.38 32.40 -14.26
CA GLU A 164 7.33 32.22 -13.16
C GLU A 164 7.01 30.99 -12.31
N LEU A 165 5.73 30.79 -11.96
CA LEU A 165 5.29 29.59 -11.23
C LEU A 165 5.53 28.30 -12.03
N VAL A 166 5.32 28.31 -13.35
CA VAL A 166 5.64 27.16 -14.22
C VAL A 166 7.14 26.91 -14.27
N LYS A 167 7.95 27.96 -14.37
CA LYS A 167 9.42 27.86 -14.42
C LYS A 167 10.02 27.39 -13.10
N GLY A 168 9.43 27.80 -11.98
CA GLY A 168 9.84 27.43 -10.63
C GLY A 168 9.29 26.09 -10.15
N PHE A 169 8.41 25.43 -10.92
CA PHE A 169 7.89 24.12 -10.55
C PHE A 169 8.96 23.04 -10.70
N ALA A 170 9.23 22.34 -9.61
CA ALA A 170 10.18 21.23 -9.56
C ALA A 170 9.47 19.93 -9.15
N LEU A 171 9.78 18.84 -9.86
CA LEU A 171 9.22 17.52 -9.54
C LEU A 171 9.64 16.97 -8.18
N PRO A 172 10.87 17.21 -7.65
CA PRO A 172 11.21 16.85 -6.28
C PRO A 172 10.24 17.44 -5.24
N ASP A 173 9.98 18.75 -5.30
CA ASP A 173 9.03 19.42 -4.41
C ASP A 173 7.61 18.83 -4.54
N PHE A 174 7.21 18.52 -5.78
CA PHE A 174 5.94 17.85 -6.03
C PHE A 174 5.88 16.47 -5.37
N PHE A 175 6.91 15.63 -5.54
CA PHE A 175 6.93 14.29 -4.97
C PHE A 175 7.19 14.26 -3.46
N GLU A 176 7.71 15.33 -2.87
CA GLU A 176 7.76 15.52 -1.43
C GLU A 176 6.35 15.74 -0.86
N LYS A 177 5.55 16.61 -1.50
CA LYS A 177 4.16 16.86 -1.10
C LYS A 177 3.22 15.70 -1.48
N TYR A 178 3.50 15.03 -2.59
CA TYR A 178 2.71 13.94 -3.17
C TYR A 178 3.60 12.70 -3.39
N PRO A 179 3.80 11.85 -2.37
CA PRO A 179 4.75 10.73 -2.41
C PRO A 179 4.58 9.79 -3.61
N ARG A 180 5.68 9.34 -4.23
CA ARG A 180 5.62 8.41 -5.37
C ARG A 180 4.96 7.08 -5.03
N ASP A 181 5.27 6.52 -3.87
CA ASP A 181 4.69 5.26 -3.43
C ASP A 181 3.31 5.52 -2.84
N LEU A 182 2.28 4.89 -3.41
CA LEU A 182 0.92 4.94 -2.86
C LEU A 182 0.71 3.90 -1.74
N LEU A 183 1.77 3.21 -1.33
CA LEU A 183 1.76 2.31 -0.20
C LEU A 183 1.54 3.12 1.08
N SER A 184 0.41 2.85 1.77
CA SER A 184 0.04 3.53 3.02
C SER A 184 1.03 3.28 4.17
N VAL A 185 1.90 2.28 4.04
CA VAL A 185 2.91 1.93 5.04
C VAL A 185 4.25 1.68 4.35
N LYS A 186 5.18 2.61 4.51
CA LYS A 186 6.59 2.33 4.27
C LYS A 186 7.12 1.48 5.44
N PRO A 187 7.76 0.34 5.19
CA PRO A 187 8.47 -0.38 6.24
C PRO A 187 9.40 0.58 6.98
N LYS A 188 9.34 0.60 8.31
CA LYS A 188 10.22 1.46 9.14
C LYS A 188 11.69 1.09 8.99
N HIS A 189 11.95 -0.12 8.50
CA HIS A 189 13.24 -0.73 8.43
C HIS A 189 13.47 -1.34 7.06
N SER A 190 14.70 -1.23 6.57
CA SER A 190 15.19 -1.94 5.39
C SER A 190 15.65 -3.35 5.77
N SER A 191 16.03 -4.15 4.77
CA SER A 191 16.58 -5.50 5.01
C SER A 191 17.88 -5.50 5.82
N THR A 192 18.61 -4.38 5.87
CA THR A 192 19.91 -4.27 6.55
C THR A 192 19.82 -3.66 7.95
N ASP A 193 18.79 -2.87 8.25
CA ASP A 193 18.63 -2.16 9.53
C ASP A 193 17.51 -2.72 10.42
N ALA A 194 16.71 -3.67 9.90
CA ALA A 194 15.63 -4.27 10.66
C ALA A 194 16.17 -5.03 11.90
N PRO A 195 15.69 -4.69 13.11
CA PRO A 195 16.05 -5.46 14.29
C PRO A 195 15.50 -6.87 14.19
N VAL A 196 16.26 -7.84 14.69
CA VAL A 196 15.83 -9.24 14.74
C VAL A 196 14.58 -9.34 15.62
N ASN A 197 13.52 -9.96 15.09
CA ASN A 197 12.26 -10.17 15.81
C ASN A 197 12.37 -11.33 16.81
N THR A 198 13.28 -11.19 17.77
CA THR A 198 13.50 -12.10 18.90
C THR A 198 13.27 -11.36 20.21
N TYR A 199 13.06 -12.12 21.28
CA TYR A 199 13.00 -11.55 22.61
C TYR A 199 14.36 -10.95 22.98
N THR A 200 14.33 -9.78 23.62
CA THR A 200 15.55 -9.17 24.14
C THR A 200 16.13 -10.02 25.29
N PRO A 201 17.45 -9.95 25.56
CA PRO A 201 18.07 -10.74 26.62
C PRO A 201 17.45 -10.53 28.02
N ASP A 202 16.83 -9.38 28.26
CA ASP A 202 16.19 -9.02 29.52
C ASP A 202 14.67 -9.27 29.54
N TRP A 203 14.13 -10.00 28.56
CA TRP A 203 12.70 -10.27 28.43
C TRP A 203 12.07 -10.89 29.68
N GLU A 204 12.76 -11.81 30.36
CA GLU A 204 12.25 -12.44 31.58
C GLU A 204 11.95 -11.39 32.68
N ARG A 205 12.86 -10.43 32.84
CA ARG A 205 12.72 -9.29 33.78
C ARG A 205 11.59 -8.36 33.36
N ILE A 206 11.47 -8.05 32.07
CA ILE A 206 10.42 -7.19 31.52
C ILE A 206 9.05 -7.84 31.72
N SER A 207 8.89 -9.09 31.30
CA SER A 207 7.67 -9.87 31.43
C SER A 207 7.22 -9.99 32.90
N SER A 208 8.15 -10.28 33.81
CA SER A 208 7.88 -10.29 35.25
C SER A 208 7.40 -8.92 35.77
N THR A 209 8.06 -7.85 35.35
CA THR A 209 7.71 -6.47 35.75
C THR A 209 6.31 -6.08 35.26
N VAL A 210 6.00 -6.36 33.99
CA VAL A 210 4.67 -6.06 33.41
C VAL A 210 3.58 -6.80 34.16
N ARG A 211 3.72 -8.12 34.37
CA ARG A 211 2.73 -8.92 35.13
C ARG A 211 2.51 -8.39 36.54
N ARG A 212 3.58 -7.98 37.22
CA ARG A 212 3.52 -7.39 38.57
C ARG A 212 2.81 -6.03 38.57
N VAL A 213 3.15 -5.12 37.64
CA VAL A 213 2.53 -3.79 37.53
C VAL A 213 1.05 -3.91 37.18
N ARG A 214 0.67 -4.88 36.35
CA ARG A 214 -0.73 -5.21 36.01
C ARG A 214 -1.43 -6.05 37.10
N ARG A 215 -0.81 -6.20 38.27
CA ARG A 215 -1.36 -6.91 39.45
C ARG A 215 -1.80 -8.34 39.15
N TYR A 216 -1.10 -9.00 38.24
CA TYR A 216 -1.41 -10.34 37.76
C TYR A 216 -2.85 -10.51 37.22
N ARG A 217 -3.47 -9.44 36.73
CA ARG A 217 -4.80 -9.48 36.14
C ARG A 217 -4.71 -9.52 34.62
N CYS A 218 -5.50 -10.39 34.01
CA CYS A 218 -5.64 -10.44 32.57
C CYS A 218 -6.28 -9.14 32.05
N GLU A 219 -5.64 -8.45 31.13
CA GLU A 219 -6.17 -7.23 30.50
C GLU A 219 -7.30 -7.53 29.49
N GLY A 220 -7.44 -8.79 29.04
CA GLY A 220 -8.52 -9.21 28.12
C GLY A 220 -9.83 -9.61 28.82
N CYS A 221 -9.77 -10.24 30.00
CA CYS A 221 -10.95 -10.75 30.69
C CYS A 221 -11.04 -10.40 32.19
N ALA A 222 -10.10 -9.59 32.70
CA ALA A 222 -10.00 -9.16 34.10
C ALA A 222 -9.79 -10.28 35.15
N LEU A 223 -9.59 -11.53 34.73
CA LEU A 223 -9.31 -12.66 35.62
C LEU A 223 -8.04 -12.39 36.46
N ASP A 224 -8.15 -12.57 37.77
CA ASP A 224 -7.04 -12.47 38.70
C ASP A 224 -6.26 -13.79 38.74
N LEU A 225 -4.98 -13.71 38.39
CA LEU A 225 -4.05 -14.85 38.36
C LEU A 225 -2.90 -14.67 39.35
N SER A 226 -3.05 -13.82 40.37
CA SER A 226 -2.04 -13.66 41.43
C SER A 226 -1.72 -14.98 42.16
N GLY A 227 -2.70 -15.87 42.32
CA GLY A 227 -2.51 -17.21 42.87
C GLY A 227 -1.94 -18.24 41.88
N ASN A 228 -1.98 -17.96 40.58
CA ASN A 228 -1.48 -18.87 39.53
C ASN A 228 -0.79 -18.08 38.40
N PRO A 229 0.31 -17.36 38.69
CA PRO A 229 0.92 -16.41 37.77
C PRO A 229 1.52 -17.05 36.52
N ARG A 230 1.72 -18.38 36.52
CA ARG A 230 2.17 -19.16 35.37
C ARG A 230 1.20 -19.08 34.18
N PHE A 231 -0.11 -18.92 34.44
CA PHE A 231 -1.11 -18.82 33.38
C PHE A 231 -1.26 -17.41 32.80
N LEU A 232 -0.49 -16.44 33.30
CA LEU A 232 -0.49 -15.06 32.81
C LEU A 232 0.79 -14.82 32.01
N HIS A 233 0.61 -14.49 30.73
CA HIS A 233 1.66 -14.23 29.77
C HIS A 233 1.70 -12.74 29.43
N VAL A 234 2.81 -12.29 28.86
CA VAL A 234 2.90 -10.95 28.25
C VAL A 234 2.91 -11.12 26.73
N HIS A 235 1.98 -10.45 26.07
CA HIS A 235 1.79 -10.46 24.63
C HIS A 235 2.24 -9.13 24.02
N HIS A 236 3.00 -9.19 22.92
CA HIS A 236 3.36 -8.03 22.10
C HIS A 236 2.24 -7.77 21.08
N ARG A 237 1.46 -6.70 21.29
CA ARG A 237 0.27 -6.36 20.49
C ARG A 237 0.54 -6.23 19.00
N ASN A 238 1.73 -5.77 18.62
CA ASN A 238 2.15 -5.63 17.21
C ASN A 238 2.92 -6.84 16.65
N GLY A 239 3.11 -7.91 17.43
CA GLY A 239 3.87 -9.10 17.03
C GLY A 239 5.40 -8.92 16.96
N GLN A 240 5.94 -7.77 17.38
CA GLN A 240 7.38 -7.48 17.42
C GLN A 240 7.94 -7.76 18.82
N LYS A 241 8.61 -8.90 18.99
CA LYS A 241 9.18 -9.41 20.26
C LYS A 241 10.29 -8.53 20.84
N ASN A 242 10.89 -7.69 20.01
CA ASN A 242 11.91 -6.72 20.38
C ASN A 242 11.32 -5.36 20.83
N ASP A 243 10.02 -5.12 20.62
CA ASP A 243 9.35 -3.86 20.97
C ASP A 243 8.73 -3.91 22.36
N ASN A 244 9.56 -3.62 23.37
CA ASN A 244 9.18 -3.70 24.78
C ASN A 244 8.56 -2.41 25.36
N ARG A 245 8.06 -1.49 24.52
CA ARG A 245 7.32 -0.32 25.01
C ARG A 245 6.08 -0.78 25.75
N ASP A 246 5.79 -0.20 26.92
CA ASP A 246 4.65 -0.60 27.77
C ASP A 246 3.30 -0.57 27.01
N SER A 247 3.12 0.40 26.10
CA SER A 247 1.95 0.50 25.23
C SER A 247 1.77 -0.69 24.26
N ASN A 248 2.84 -1.41 23.95
CA ASN A 248 2.83 -2.58 23.07
C ASN A 248 2.67 -3.89 23.85
N LEU A 249 2.79 -3.87 25.18
CA LEU A 249 2.71 -5.07 26.01
C LEU A 249 1.30 -5.21 26.60
N ALA A 250 0.83 -6.46 26.70
CA ALA A 250 -0.44 -6.80 27.33
C ALA A 250 -0.27 -8.03 28.23
N ALA A 251 -0.70 -7.95 29.49
CA ALA A 251 -0.77 -9.12 30.36
C ALA A 251 -2.06 -9.90 30.07
N LEU A 252 -1.96 -11.06 29.43
CA LEU A 252 -3.10 -11.89 29.02
C LEU A 252 -3.04 -13.27 29.68
N CYS A 253 -4.18 -13.79 30.13
CA CYS A 253 -4.27 -15.19 30.51
C CYS A 253 -4.03 -16.07 29.28
N ILE A 254 -3.61 -17.32 29.49
CA ILE A 254 -3.31 -18.24 28.38
C ILE A 254 -4.48 -18.43 27.40
N ALA A 255 -5.73 -18.34 27.88
CA ALA A 255 -6.92 -18.40 27.03
C ALA A 255 -7.11 -17.15 26.15
N CYS A 256 -6.99 -15.95 26.72
CA CYS A 256 -7.04 -14.70 25.96
C CYS A 256 -5.86 -14.63 24.98
N HIS A 257 -4.65 -15.00 25.42
CA HIS A 257 -3.47 -15.02 24.57
C HIS A 257 -3.63 -15.99 23.39
N ALA A 258 -4.15 -17.20 23.62
CA ALA A 258 -4.41 -18.16 22.55
C ALA A 258 -5.51 -17.70 21.56
N SER A 259 -6.31 -16.70 21.94
CA SER A 259 -7.34 -16.10 21.09
C SER A 259 -6.81 -14.93 20.24
N GLU A 260 -5.58 -14.47 20.50
CA GLU A 260 -4.93 -13.46 19.66
C GLU A 260 -4.59 -14.02 18.26
N PRO A 261 -4.56 -13.17 17.22
CA PRO A 261 -4.23 -13.60 15.86
C PRO A 261 -2.93 -14.41 15.82
N LEU A 262 -2.94 -15.55 15.11
CA LEU A 262 -1.80 -16.46 14.94
C LEU A 262 -1.30 -17.17 16.23
N HIS A 263 -2.03 -17.10 17.34
CA HIS A 263 -1.67 -17.75 18.61
C HIS A 263 -2.51 -19.00 18.95
N GLY A 264 -3.33 -19.49 18.02
CA GLY A 264 -4.19 -20.67 18.24
C GLY A 264 -3.44 -21.97 18.59
N HIS A 265 -2.17 -22.09 18.21
CA HIS A 265 -1.32 -23.24 18.57
C HIS A 265 -1.15 -23.38 20.09
N MET A 266 -1.30 -22.31 20.86
CA MET A 266 -1.23 -22.32 22.32
C MET A 266 -2.31 -23.17 22.98
N GLN A 267 -3.43 -23.44 22.30
CA GLN A 267 -4.51 -24.29 22.82
C GLN A 267 -4.08 -25.74 23.01
N GLN A 268 -2.99 -26.17 22.37
CA GLN A 268 -2.44 -27.52 22.46
C GLN A 268 -1.49 -27.69 23.66
N LEU A 269 -1.17 -26.62 24.40
CA LEU A 269 -0.25 -26.67 25.52
C LEU A 269 -0.90 -27.34 26.75
N PRO A 270 -0.16 -28.13 27.54
CA PRO A 270 -0.64 -28.68 28.81
C PRO A 270 -1.20 -27.60 29.74
N ASP A 271 -0.52 -26.46 29.84
CA ASP A 271 -0.94 -25.31 30.66
C ASP A 271 -2.30 -24.76 30.25
N PHE A 272 -2.65 -24.83 28.95
CA PHE A 272 -3.96 -24.37 28.48
C PHE A 272 -5.07 -25.32 28.95
N THR A 273 -4.78 -26.62 28.94
CA THR A 273 -5.72 -27.65 29.41
C THR A 273 -5.94 -27.50 30.91
N GLU A 274 -4.88 -27.34 31.70
CA GLU A 274 -4.97 -27.12 33.14
C GLU A 274 -5.71 -25.81 33.47
N PHE A 275 -5.38 -24.72 32.77
CA PHE A 275 -6.09 -23.45 32.92
C PHE A 275 -7.59 -23.60 32.66
N SER A 276 -7.96 -24.34 31.59
CA SER A 276 -9.36 -24.56 31.23
C SER A 276 -10.10 -25.39 32.28
N GLN A 277 -9.44 -26.33 32.96
CA GLN A 277 -10.04 -27.08 34.06
C GLN A 277 -10.28 -26.22 35.31
N LEU A 278 -9.35 -25.29 35.61
CA LEU A 278 -9.41 -24.44 36.80
C LEU A 278 -10.34 -23.23 36.62
N TYR A 279 -10.35 -22.63 35.43
CA TYR A 279 -11.01 -21.34 35.15
C TYR A 279 -12.03 -21.39 34.02
N GLY A 280 -12.18 -22.52 33.34
CA GLY A 280 -13.23 -22.71 32.34
C GLY A 280 -14.59 -22.63 33.00
N LYS A 281 -15.50 -21.83 32.43
CA LYS A 281 -16.89 -21.78 32.89
C LYS A 281 -17.46 -23.20 32.78
N ARG A 282 -17.85 -23.80 33.91
CA ARG A 282 -18.81 -24.91 33.89
C ARG A 282 -20.12 -24.30 33.39
N GLY A 283 -20.42 -24.50 32.12
CA GLY A 283 -21.74 -24.28 31.57
C GLY A 283 -22.74 -25.24 32.21
#